data_AF-A0A835DW37-F1
#
_entry.id   AF-A0A835DW37-F1
#
_cell.length_a   1.000
_cell.length_b   1.000
_cell.length_c   1.000
_cell.angle_alpha   90.00
_cell.angle_beta   90.00
_cell.angle_gamma   90.00
#
_symmetry.space_group_name_H-M   'P 1'
#
loop_
_entity.id
_entity.type
_entity.pdbx_description
1 polymer ?
#
loop_
_entity_poly.entity_id
_entity_poly.type
_entity_poly.pdbx_seq_one_letter_code
_entity_poly.pdbx_strand_id
1 'polypeptide(L)'
;MESFHRFGGVAPKVMSLELLKEITNNFSKERVLGRGTFGTVYKGVQDGEEIAVKLLHLTRGQDDLSQFMKEFDNLRRLRHQNVVLLLGYCYEIKSEFVDYGEKLIRAENIYRALCFEYLHNRSLQRHLHDEYHGLDWQTRYKIIKGTCEGLKYLHEGTGKSYVPFGFET
;
A
#
# COMPACT_ATOMS: atom_id res chain seq x y z
N MET A 1 12.05 -8.19 -9.74
CA MET A 1 12.95 -7.56 -10.73
C MET A 1 12.19 -7.15 -11.99
N GLU A 2 11.24 -7.92 -12.52
CA GLU A 2 10.47 -7.55 -13.72
C GLU A 2 9.48 -6.38 -13.53
N SER A 3 8.90 -6.20 -12.33
CA SER A 3 7.92 -5.15 -12.04
C SER A 3 8.50 -3.73 -12.06
N PHE A 4 9.73 -3.55 -11.55
CA PHE A 4 10.40 -2.25 -11.49
C PHE A 4 10.67 -1.65 -12.88
N HIS A 5 10.97 -2.47 -13.89
CA HIS A 5 11.17 -1.98 -15.26
C HIS A 5 9.86 -1.62 -15.97
N ARG A 6 8.75 -2.27 -15.59
CA ARG A 6 7.43 -2.07 -16.23
C ARG A 6 6.75 -0.77 -15.75
N PHE A 7 6.97 -0.39 -14.50
CA PHE A 7 6.39 0.80 -13.88
C PHE A 7 7.40 1.91 -13.55
N GLY A 8 8.70 1.65 -13.69
CA GLY A 8 9.81 2.56 -13.39
C GLY A 8 9.90 3.72 -14.36
N GLY A 9 9.00 4.70 -14.23
CA GLY A 9 8.97 5.88 -15.10
C GLY A 9 7.75 6.74 -14.84
N VAL A 10 6.60 6.12 -14.59
CA VAL A 10 5.29 6.79 -14.61
C VAL A 10 4.94 7.37 -13.23
N ALA A 11 4.45 8.61 -13.20
CA ALA A 11 3.94 9.20 -11.96
C ALA A 11 2.76 8.38 -11.41
N PRO A 12 2.56 8.32 -10.08
CA PRO A 12 1.43 7.60 -9.51
C PRO A 12 0.10 8.12 -10.07
N LYS A 13 -0.77 7.19 -10.50
CA LYS A 13 -2.06 7.51 -11.11
C LYS A 13 -3.11 7.86 -10.05
N VAL A 14 -3.99 8.80 -10.38
CA VAL A 14 -5.25 8.97 -9.64
C VAL A 14 -6.17 7.80 -10.01
N MET A 15 -6.69 7.09 -9.03
CA MET A 15 -7.58 5.94 -9.20
C MET A 15 -8.91 6.21 -8.51
N SER A 16 -10.01 5.90 -9.19
CA SER A 16 -11.34 6.12 -8.62
C SER A 16 -11.72 5.06 -7.60
N LEU A 17 -12.59 5.39 -6.66
CA LEU A 17 -13.13 4.40 -5.71
C LEU A 17 -13.85 3.26 -6.46
N GLU A 18 -14.56 3.59 -7.54
CA GLU A 18 -15.27 2.62 -8.39
C GLU A 18 -14.30 1.60 -8.99
N LEU A 19 -13.19 2.08 -9.57
CA LEU A 19 -12.12 1.23 -10.09
C LEU A 19 -11.55 0.35 -8.97
N LEU A 20 -11.25 0.93 -7.81
CA LEU A 20 -10.70 0.16 -6.69
C LEU A 20 -11.66 -0.93 -6.22
N LYS A 21 -12.96 -0.67 -6.19
CA LYS A 21 -13.98 -1.67 -5.91
C LYS A 21 -13.96 -2.76 -6.99
N GLU A 22 -13.95 -2.40 -8.27
CA GLU A 22 -13.90 -3.37 -9.37
C GLU A 22 -12.70 -4.33 -9.24
N ILE A 23 -11.48 -3.78 -9.16
CA ILE A 23 -10.26 -4.60 -9.18
C ILE A 23 -10.08 -5.44 -7.92
N THR A 24 -10.72 -5.05 -6.80
CA THR A 24 -10.68 -5.75 -5.50
C THR A 24 -11.92 -6.60 -5.23
N ASN A 25 -12.81 -6.80 -6.21
CA ASN A 25 -14.10 -7.47 -6.00
C ASN A 25 -14.87 -6.89 -4.80
N ASN A 26 -15.10 -5.59 -4.85
CA ASN A 26 -15.74 -4.78 -3.82
C ASN A 26 -15.08 -4.93 -2.43
N PHE A 27 -13.75 -4.84 -2.37
CA PHE A 27 -12.96 -5.05 -1.14
C PHE A 27 -13.30 -6.38 -0.43
N SER A 28 -13.46 -7.46 -1.21
CA SER A 28 -13.82 -8.77 -0.67
C SER A 28 -12.81 -9.25 0.39
N LYS A 29 -13.33 -9.89 1.44
CA LYS A 29 -12.51 -10.51 2.50
C LYS A 29 -11.54 -11.55 1.95
N GLU A 30 -11.91 -12.23 0.86
CA GLU A 30 -11.08 -13.23 0.18
C GLU A 30 -9.83 -12.64 -0.47
N ARG A 31 -9.85 -11.33 -0.76
CA ARG A 31 -8.72 -10.60 -1.36
C ARG A 31 -7.84 -9.92 -0.32
N VAL A 32 -8.09 -10.10 0.99
CA VAL A 32 -7.27 -9.49 2.03
C VAL A 32 -5.87 -10.12 2.06
N LEU A 33 -4.86 -9.26 1.91
CA LEU A 33 -3.44 -9.62 2.03
C LEU A 33 -2.91 -9.42 3.45
N GLY A 34 -3.45 -8.41 4.16
CA GLY A 34 -3.07 -8.07 5.52
C GLY A 34 -3.96 -6.99 6.12
N ARG A 35 -3.98 -6.90 7.45
CA ARG A 35 -4.71 -5.88 8.22
C ARG A 35 -3.76 -5.27 9.23
N GLY A 36 -3.66 -3.95 9.23
CA GLY A 36 -2.86 -3.19 10.18
C GLY A 36 -3.68 -2.10 10.85
N THR A 37 -3.06 -1.37 11.78
CA THR A 37 -3.67 -0.23 12.46
C THR A 37 -4.15 0.86 11.50
N PHE A 38 -3.40 1.08 10.41
CA PHE A 38 -3.63 2.16 9.45
C PHE A 38 -4.57 1.78 8.29
N GLY A 39 -4.96 0.52 8.16
CA GLY A 39 -5.78 0.10 7.02
C GLY A 39 -5.77 -1.39 6.76
N THR A 40 -6.51 -1.77 5.71
CA THR A 40 -6.53 -3.13 5.18
C THR A 40 -5.93 -3.14 3.78
N VAL A 41 -5.05 -4.11 3.52
CA VAL A 41 -4.43 -4.31 2.22
C VAL A 41 -5.17 -5.40 1.46
N TYR A 42 -5.63 -5.08 0.25
CA TYR A 42 -6.35 -5.99 -0.64
C TYR A 42 -5.52 -6.29 -1.89
N LYS A 43 -5.69 -7.49 -2.43
CA LYS A 43 -5.18 -7.88 -3.74
C LYS A 43 -6.15 -7.40 -4.84
N GLY A 44 -5.67 -6.50 -5.68
CA GLY A 44 -6.35 -6.03 -6.88
C GLY A 44 -5.80 -6.69 -8.15
N VAL A 45 -6.60 -6.73 -9.21
CA VAL A 45 -6.14 -7.07 -10.57
C VAL A 45 -6.61 -5.98 -11.52
N GLN A 46 -5.69 -5.26 -12.14
CA GLN A 46 -5.96 -4.19 -13.10
C GLN A 46 -5.26 -4.52 -14.42
N ASP A 47 -6.01 -4.64 -15.52
CA ASP A 47 -5.47 -4.96 -16.85
C ASP A 47 -4.61 -6.24 -16.88
N GLY A 48 -4.94 -7.23 -16.04
CA GLY A 48 -4.19 -8.47 -15.87
C GLY A 48 -2.98 -8.38 -14.93
N GLU A 49 -2.64 -7.20 -14.44
CA GLU A 49 -1.54 -6.99 -13.49
C GLU A 49 -2.06 -7.02 -12.04
N GLU A 50 -1.33 -7.72 -11.17
CA GLU A 50 -1.64 -7.78 -9.75
C GLU A 50 -1.13 -6.54 -9.03
N ILE A 51 -1.98 -5.91 -8.21
CA ILE A 51 -1.61 -4.74 -7.41
C ILE A 51 -2.03 -4.92 -5.95
N ALA A 52 -1.37 -4.22 -5.04
CA ALA A 52 -1.74 -4.16 -3.63
C ALA A 52 -2.45 -2.82 -3.32
N VAL A 53 -3.70 -2.89 -2.90
CA VAL A 53 -4.52 -1.72 -2.55
C VAL A 53 -4.60 -1.60 -1.04
N LYS A 54 -3.87 -0.65 -0.45
CA LYS A 54 -3.96 -0.31 0.98
C LYS A 54 -5.09 0.70 1.17
N LEU A 55 -6.27 0.21 1.56
CA LEU A 55 -7.41 1.04 1.94
C LEU A 55 -7.23 1.51 3.38
N LEU A 56 -7.14 2.83 3.58
CA LEU A 56 -6.91 3.40 4.90
C LEU A 56 -8.20 3.40 5.73
N HIS A 57 -8.07 3.17 7.04
CA HIS A 57 -9.21 3.26 7.94
C HIS A 57 -9.73 4.70 8.03
N LEU A 58 -11.05 4.84 8.20
CA LEU A 58 -11.70 6.13 8.42
C LEU A 58 -11.18 6.76 9.72
N THR A 59 -10.31 7.75 9.62
CA THR A 59 -9.93 8.63 10.74
C THR A 59 -10.77 9.89 10.69
N ARG A 60 -11.45 10.22 11.80
CA ARG A 60 -12.27 11.44 11.92
C ARG A 60 -11.36 12.61 12.33
N GLY A 61 -11.17 13.63 11.48
CA GLY A 61 -10.44 14.86 11.84
C GLY A 61 -10.03 15.74 10.65
N GLN A 62 -9.79 17.04 10.88
CA GLN A 62 -9.37 18.03 9.87
C GLN A 62 -7.91 17.87 9.40
N ASP A 63 -7.05 17.22 10.20
CA ASP A 63 -5.63 16.97 9.87
C ASP A 63 -5.41 15.82 8.86
N ASP A 64 -6.49 15.22 8.37
CA ASP A 64 -6.48 13.96 7.63
C ASP A 64 -5.98 14.09 6.18
N LEU A 65 -6.38 15.15 5.48
CA LEU A 65 -5.95 15.41 4.10
C LEU A 65 -4.47 15.84 4.06
N SER A 66 -4.04 16.73 4.95
CA SER A 66 -2.66 17.22 4.97
C SER A 66 -1.68 16.09 5.32
N GLN A 67 -2.03 15.22 6.26
CA GLN A 67 -1.25 14.04 6.61
C GLN A 67 -1.21 13.03 5.46
N PHE A 68 -2.36 12.74 4.83
CA PHE A 68 -2.41 11.86 3.67
C PHE A 68 -1.56 12.39 2.52
N MET A 69 -1.70 13.67 2.16
CA MET A 69 -0.94 14.28 1.07
C MET A 69 0.55 14.31 1.37
N LYS A 70 0.94 14.54 2.64
CA LYS A 70 2.35 14.45 3.05
C LYS A 70 2.91 13.03 2.91
N GLU A 71 2.16 12.02 3.31
CA GLU A 71 2.57 10.61 3.14
C GLU A 71 2.67 10.25 1.66
N PHE A 72 1.67 10.61 0.86
CA PHE A 72 1.67 10.46 -0.58
C PHE A 72 2.87 11.14 -1.25
N ASP A 73 3.15 12.40 -0.88
CA ASP A 73 4.28 13.16 -1.43
C ASP A 73 5.63 12.56 -1.08
N ASN A 74 5.75 11.94 0.09
CA ASN A 74 6.94 11.19 0.46
C ASN A 74 7.06 9.92 -0.40
N LEU A 75 6.00 9.11 -0.47
CA LEU A 75 6.00 7.82 -1.17
C LEU A 75 6.18 7.97 -2.68
N ARG A 76 5.55 8.97 -3.32
CA ARG A 76 5.62 9.16 -4.78
C ARG A 76 7.02 9.46 -5.30
N ARG A 77 7.91 9.95 -4.43
CA ARG A 77 9.30 10.30 -4.76
C ARG A 77 10.24 9.10 -4.65
N LEU A 78 9.81 8.03 -3.98
CA LEU A 78 10.64 6.86 -3.74
C LEU A 78 10.70 5.99 -4.99
N ARG A 79 11.90 5.81 -5.51
CA ARG A 79 12.18 4.93 -6.64
C ARG A 79 13.50 4.20 -6.42
N HIS A 80 13.38 2.96 -5.98
CA HIS A 80 14.53 2.09 -5.73
C HIS A 80 14.11 0.63 -5.87
N GLN A 81 14.97 -0.24 -6.40
CA GLN A 81 14.63 -1.65 -6.64
C GLN A 81 14.26 -2.43 -5.36
N ASN A 82 14.68 -1.92 -4.19
CA ASN A 82 14.43 -2.50 -2.86
C ASN A 82 13.41 -1.69 -2.04
N VAL A 83 12.64 -0.80 -2.67
CA VAL A 83 11.52 -0.08 -2.05
C VAL A 83 10.29 -0.30 -2.92
N VAL A 84 9.19 -0.74 -2.30
CA VAL A 84 7.94 -1.02 -3.01
C VAL A 84 7.44 0.23 -3.74
N LEU A 85 7.09 0.07 -5.02
CA LEU A 85 6.67 1.19 -5.87
C LEU A 85 5.20 1.56 -5.63
N LEU A 86 4.96 2.85 -5.41
CA LEU A 86 3.61 3.43 -5.44
C LEU A 86 3.15 3.61 -6.89
N LEU A 87 2.08 2.91 -7.28
CA LEU A 87 1.48 2.95 -8.61
C LEU A 87 0.36 3.99 -8.72
N GLY A 88 -0.32 4.29 -7.62
CA GLY A 88 -1.44 5.22 -7.62
C GLY A 88 -2.02 5.49 -6.24
N TYR A 89 -3.04 6.33 -6.21
CA TYR A 89 -3.76 6.71 -5.00
C TYR A 89 -5.22 7.01 -5.31
N CYS A 90 -6.05 6.93 -4.27
CA CYS A 90 -7.44 7.38 -4.28
C CYS A 90 -7.66 8.34 -3.11
N TYR A 91 -8.33 9.46 -3.39
CA TYR A 91 -8.88 10.37 -2.39
C TYR A 91 -10.24 10.84 -2.93
N GLU A 92 -11.32 10.25 -2.44
CA GLU A 92 -12.68 10.60 -2.87
C GLU A 92 -13.59 10.85 -1.67
N ILE A 93 -14.39 11.90 -1.73
CA ILE A 93 -15.47 12.16 -0.78
C ILE A 93 -16.76 11.68 -1.44
N LYS A 94 -17.44 10.72 -0.82
CA LYS A 94 -18.75 10.23 -1.28
C LYS A 94 -19.80 10.56 -0.25
N SER A 95 -20.93 11.01 -0.74
CA SER A 95 -22.09 11.20 0.09
C SER A 95 -22.95 9.95 0.04
N GLU A 96 -23.10 9.31 1.18
CA GLU A 96 -23.77 8.04 1.33
C GLU A 96 -24.84 8.12 2.40
N PHE A 97 -25.88 7.33 2.23
CA PHE A 97 -26.90 7.18 3.24
C PHE A 97 -26.45 6.12 4.24
N VAL A 98 -26.43 6.49 5.52
CA VAL A 98 -26.04 5.61 6.62
C VAL A 98 -27.17 5.54 7.64
N ASP A 99 -27.37 4.33 8.16
CA ASP A 99 -28.33 4.09 9.23
C ASP A 99 -27.85 4.73 10.53
N TYR A 100 -28.71 5.55 11.12
CA TYR A 100 -28.53 6.13 12.45
C TYR A 100 -29.81 5.89 13.26
N GLY A 101 -29.84 4.75 13.95
CA GLY A 101 -31.07 4.24 14.56
C GLY A 101 -32.10 3.86 13.49
N GLU A 102 -33.33 4.35 13.62
CA GLU A 102 -34.41 4.14 12.65
C GLU A 102 -34.42 5.16 11.49
N LYS A 103 -33.40 6.02 11.40
CA LYS A 103 -33.32 7.09 10.39
C LYS A 103 -32.15 6.87 9.45
N LEU A 104 -32.41 7.11 8.17
CA LEU A 104 -31.39 7.20 7.14
C LEU A 104 -30.88 8.65 7.09
N ILE A 105 -29.61 8.87 7.40
CA ILE A 105 -28.99 10.19 7.31
C ILE A 105 -27.94 10.21 6.21
N ARG A 106 -27.78 11.36 5.56
CA ARG A 106 -26.73 11.58 4.56
C ARG A 106 -25.44 11.93 5.29
N ALA A 107 -24.42 11.09 5.15
CA ALA A 107 -23.08 11.37 5.66
C ALA A 107 -22.08 11.45 4.50
N GLU A 108 -21.01 12.22 4.71
CA GLU A 108 -19.88 12.23 3.81
C GLU A 108 -18.80 11.29 4.34
N ASN A 109 -18.45 10.31 3.52
CA ASN A 109 -17.36 9.37 3.78
C ASN A 109 -16.16 9.74 2.92
N ILE A 110 -14.98 9.79 3.54
CA ILE A 110 -13.72 10.05 2.86
C ILE A 110 -13.04 8.70 2.61
N TYR A 111 -12.90 8.34 1.34
CA TYR A 111 -12.23 7.14 0.90
C TYR A 111 -10.79 7.46 0.51
N ARG A 112 -9.83 6.80 1.17
CA ARG A 112 -8.41 6.97 0.91
C ARG A 112 -7.74 5.64 0.67
N ALA A 113 -6.97 5.55 -0.40
CA ALA A 113 -6.18 4.37 -0.68
C ALA A 113 -4.83 4.71 -1.31
N LEU A 114 -3.85 3.84 -1.07
CA LEU A 114 -2.56 3.83 -1.74
C LEU A 114 -2.41 2.49 -2.47
N CYS A 115 -2.06 2.56 -3.75
CA CYS A 115 -1.95 1.40 -4.63
C CYS A 115 -0.48 1.15 -4.96
N PHE A 116 0.00 -0.06 -4.68
CA PHE A 116 1.39 -0.46 -4.85
C PHE A 116 1.52 -1.62 -5.82
N GLU A 117 2.73 -1.83 -6.34
CA GLU A 117 3.05 -3.09 -7.01
C GLU A 117 2.81 -4.28 -6.08
N TYR A 118 2.33 -5.39 -6.63
CA TYR A 118 2.16 -6.61 -5.85
C TYR A 118 3.47 -7.40 -5.77
N LEU A 119 3.89 -7.73 -4.55
CA LEU A 119 5.07 -8.54 -4.29
C LEU A 119 4.67 -10.00 -4.05
N HIS A 120 4.89 -10.84 -5.06
CA HIS A 120 4.47 -12.26 -5.09
C HIS A 120 5.10 -13.12 -3.98
N ASN A 121 6.30 -12.77 -3.52
CA ASN A 121 7.06 -13.54 -2.54
C ASN A 121 6.59 -13.32 -1.08
N ARG A 122 5.39 -12.79 -0.87
CA ARG A 122 4.79 -12.53 0.45
C ARG A 122 5.74 -11.76 1.39
N SER A 123 5.41 -11.66 2.67
CA SER A 123 6.26 -10.96 3.63
C SER A 123 7.47 -11.80 4.04
N LEU A 124 8.57 -11.10 4.34
CA LEU A 124 9.78 -11.72 4.86
C LEU A 124 9.53 -12.45 6.18
N GLN A 125 8.61 -11.94 7.01
CA GLN A 125 8.24 -12.57 8.29
C GLN A 125 7.81 -14.03 8.15
N ARG A 126 7.04 -14.38 7.11
CA ARG A 126 6.63 -15.77 6.87
C ARG A 126 7.80 -16.67 6.50
N HIS A 127 8.79 -16.13 5.78
CA HIS A 127 9.99 -16.86 5.40
C HIS A 127 10.98 -17.04 6.56
N LEU A 128 10.86 -16.23 7.62
CA LEU A 128 11.72 -16.29 8.80
C LEU A 128 11.17 -17.21 9.90
N HIS A 129 9.85 -17.40 9.97
CA HIS A 129 9.20 -18.23 11.00
C HIS A 129 9.16 -19.72 10.63
N ASP A 130 9.30 -20.07 9.34
CA ASP A 130 9.28 -21.48 8.93
C ASP A 130 10.65 -22.13 9.24
N GLU A 131 10.73 -22.81 10.39
CA GLU A 131 11.98 -23.13 11.08
C GLU A 131 12.95 -24.04 10.32
N TYR A 132 12.60 -24.68 9.19
CA TYR A 132 13.52 -25.65 8.57
C TYR A 132 13.67 -25.67 7.04
N HIS A 133 12.96 -24.89 6.21
CA HIS A 133 13.05 -25.11 4.74
C HIS A 133 12.92 -23.90 3.77
N GLY A 134 13.14 -22.65 4.17
CA GLY A 134 12.81 -21.51 3.28
C GLY A 134 13.89 -21.05 2.30
N LEU A 135 15.07 -20.66 2.79
CA LEU A 135 16.01 -19.82 2.05
C LEU A 135 17.46 -20.20 2.35
N ASP A 136 18.24 -20.50 1.30
CA ASP A 136 19.69 -20.70 1.39
C ASP A 136 20.41 -19.42 1.81
N TRP A 137 21.66 -19.55 2.24
CA TRP A 137 22.47 -18.41 2.71
C TRP A 137 22.62 -17.33 1.64
N GLN A 138 22.80 -17.73 0.38
CA GLN A 138 22.94 -16.83 -0.75
C GLN A 138 21.71 -15.95 -0.91
N THR A 139 20.52 -16.52 -0.74
CA THR A 139 19.24 -15.81 -0.82
C THR A 139 19.05 -14.91 0.39
N ARG A 140 19.37 -15.38 1.60
CA ARG A 140 19.35 -14.55 2.82
C ARG A 140 20.28 -13.34 2.69
N TYR A 141 21.49 -13.53 2.19
CA TYR A 141 22.45 -12.44 1.97
C TYR A 141 21.91 -11.42 0.95
N LYS A 142 21.29 -11.87 -0.14
CA LYS A 142 20.63 -10.97 -1.11
C LYS A 142 19.52 -10.14 -0.47
N ILE A 143 18.70 -10.75 0.41
CA ILE A 143 17.65 -10.03 1.15
C ILE A 143 18.28 -8.98 2.06
N ILE A 144 19.26 -9.35 2.90
CA ILE A 144 19.94 -8.44 3.82
C ILE A 144 20.56 -7.27 3.04
N LYS A 145 21.32 -7.57 1.98
CA LYS A 145 21.98 -6.56 1.15
C LYS A 145 20.94 -5.60 0.55
N GLY A 146 19.89 -6.13 -0.06
CA GLY A 146 18.81 -5.34 -0.65
C GLY A 146 18.09 -4.47 0.38
N THR A 147 17.82 -5.00 1.58
CA THR A 147 17.25 -4.21 2.69
C THR A 147 18.16 -3.06 3.10
N CYS A 148 19.47 -3.31 3.25
CA CYS A 148 20.45 -2.26 3.55
C CYS A 148 20.52 -1.19 2.45
N GLU A 149 20.51 -1.60 1.18
CA GLU A 149 20.49 -0.67 0.03
C GLU A 149 19.22 0.18 0.02
N GLY A 150 18.05 -0.43 0.25
CA GLY A 150 16.77 0.27 0.36
C GLY A 150 16.74 1.26 1.52
N LEU A 151 17.19 0.84 2.71
CA LEU A 151 17.26 1.72 3.89
C LEU A 151 18.23 2.88 3.70
N LYS A 152 19.40 2.61 3.11
CA LYS A 152 20.37 3.65 2.75
C LYS A 152 19.73 4.68 1.83
N TYR A 153 19.05 4.23 0.78
CA TYR A 153 18.32 5.11 -0.14
C TYR A 153 17.26 5.94 0.58
N LEU A 154 16.47 5.33 1.47
CA LEU A 154 15.46 6.05 2.26
C LEU A 154 16.11 7.11 3.14
N HIS A 155 17.23 6.82 3.81
CA HIS A 155 17.92 7.78 4.67
C HIS A 155 18.56 8.94 3.90
N GLU A 156 19.20 8.66 2.77
CA GLU A 156 19.90 9.67 1.95
C GLU A 156 18.92 10.52 1.12
N GLY A 157 17.84 9.93 0.63
CA GLY A 157 16.88 10.60 -0.26
C GLY A 157 15.79 11.43 0.42
N THR A 158 15.54 11.24 1.72
CA THR A 158 14.42 11.89 2.43
C THR A 158 14.81 13.07 3.31
N GLY A 159 16.11 13.32 3.55
CA GLY A 159 16.60 14.44 4.37
C GLY A 159 16.13 14.43 5.85
N LYS A 160 15.31 13.46 6.26
CA LYS A 160 14.82 13.18 7.61
C LYS A 160 14.50 11.69 7.69
N SER A 161 14.97 11.01 8.73
CA SER A 161 14.73 9.59 8.99
C SER A 161 13.28 9.19 8.70
N TYR A 162 13.07 8.51 7.57
CA TYR A 162 11.79 7.91 7.24
C TYR A 162 11.60 6.70 8.16
N VAL A 163 10.74 6.84 9.17
CA VAL A 163 10.22 5.69 9.92
C VAL A 163 9.04 5.18 9.10
N PRO A 164 9.12 3.99 8.47
CA PRO A 164 7.99 3.45 7.74
C PRO A 164 6.82 3.31 8.71
N PHE A 165 5.68 3.91 8.38
CA PHE A 165 4.42 3.52 9.00
C PHE A 165 4.15 2.07 8.60
N GLY A 166 4.47 1.16 9.52
CA GLY A 166 4.44 -0.29 9.46
C GLY A 166 3.75 -0.91 8.23
N PHE A 167 4.55 -1.57 7.40
CA PHE A 167 4.09 -2.74 6.66
C PHE A 167 4.15 -3.93 7.62
N GLU A 168 3.20 -4.01 8.54
CA GLU A 168 2.93 -5.27 9.24
C GLU A 168 1.91 -6.04 8.40
N THR A 169 2.28 -7.28 8.07
CA THR A 169 1.49 -8.27 7.32
C THR A 169 1.36 -9.53 8.12
#